data_AF-A0A9P3WTT9-F1
#
_entry.id   AF-A0A9P3WTT9-F1
#
_cell.length_a   1.000
_cell.length_b   1.000
_cell.length_c   1.000
_cell.angle_alpha   90.00
_cell.angle_beta   90.00
_cell.angle_gamma   90.00
#
_symmetry.space_group_name_H-M   'P 1'
#
loop_
_entity.id
_entity.type
_entity.pdbx_description
1 polymer ?
#
loop_
_entity_poly.entity_id
_entity_poly.type
_entity_poly.pdbx_seq_one_letter_code
_entity_poly.pdbx_strand_id
1 'polypeptide(L)'
;MKILKKITSIIFLIIMITVVITGCSQQEQGKNNSEKKLNYNVLGEKTRHGGTYGDFKFVVIEMPKDFDPSNCKNLSKDFLNYYNENVDTITVYVYEKGYKLESEQDMYKNSLYDITIEHRDENTCVYSVWDVKSEETTDEGSLN
;
A
#
# COMPACT_ATOMS: atom_id res chain seq x y z
N MET A 1 -22.29 52.47 29.67
CA MET A 1 -21.54 53.65 29.17
C MET A 1 -20.06 53.33 29.30
N LYS A 2 -19.16 53.36 28.33
CA LYS A 2 -19.00 54.08 27.03
C LYS A 2 -18.35 53.05 26.07
N ILE A 3 -18.93 52.69 24.92
CA ILE A 3 -18.89 53.38 23.63
C ILE A 3 -17.50 53.92 23.23
N LEU A 4 -16.99 53.29 22.15
CA LEU A 4 -16.08 53.80 21.11
C LEU A 4 -14.58 54.00 21.42
N LYS A 5 -13.77 53.27 20.64
CA LYS A 5 -13.00 53.77 19.46
C LYS A 5 -12.39 52.54 18.76
N LYS A 6 -13.03 51.96 17.71
CA LYS A 6 -12.77 52.22 16.27
C LYS A 6 -11.47 52.97 15.96
N ILE A 7 -10.61 52.35 15.14
CA ILE A 7 -10.09 52.79 13.82
C ILE A 7 -9.14 51.67 13.32
N THR A 8 -9.49 50.79 12.37
CA THR A 8 -9.45 50.85 10.87
C THR A 8 -8.08 51.04 10.20
N SER A 9 -7.95 50.34 9.05
CA SER A 9 -6.93 50.37 7.97
C SER A 9 -5.76 49.40 8.17
N ILE A 10 -5.73 48.21 7.54
CA ILE A 10 -5.56 47.92 6.09
C ILE A 10 -4.44 48.75 5.47
N ILE A 11 -3.36 48.08 5.01
CA ILE A 11 -2.81 48.14 3.63
C ILE A 11 -1.48 47.34 3.56
N PHE A 12 -1.49 46.36 2.64
CA PHE A 12 -0.43 45.88 1.71
C PHE A 12 1.07 46.08 2.04
N LEU A 13 1.91 45.05 1.83
CA LEU A 13 2.57 44.77 0.52
C LEU A 13 3.71 43.69 0.64
N ILE A 14 3.45 42.53 0.05
CA ILE A 14 4.26 41.64 -0.83
C ILE A 14 5.81 41.76 -0.95
N ILE A 15 6.43 40.56 -1.11
CA ILE A 15 7.67 40.14 -1.84
C ILE A 15 9.01 40.13 -1.08
N MET A 16 9.56 38.93 -0.89
CA MET A 16 10.79 38.48 -1.58
C MET A 16 10.92 36.95 -1.46
N ILE A 17 10.77 36.27 -2.60
CA ILE A 17 11.19 34.87 -2.78
C ILE A 17 12.71 34.91 -2.92
N THR A 18 13.44 34.50 -1.90
CA THR A 18 14.86 34.16 -2.07
C THR A 18 14.96 32.73 -2.56
N VAL A 19 15.01 32.59 -3.88
CA VAL A 19 15.58 31.44 -4.57
C VAL A 19 17.07 31.42 -4.20
N VAL A 20 17.46 30.52 -3.30
CA VAL A 20 18.87 30.16 -3.12
C VAL A 20 19.15 29.00 -4.07
N ILE A 21 19.55 29.35 -5.30
CA ILE A 21 20.30 28.46 -6.19
C ILE A 21 21.75 28.54 -5.74
N THR A 22 22.19 27.54 -4.98
CA THR A 22 23.59 27.15 -4.78
C THR A 22 23.53 25.65 -4.52
N GLY A 23 24.13 24.75 -5.27
CA GLY A 23 24.93 24.77 -6.47
C GLY A 23 25.17 23.28 -6.75
N CYS A 24 25.27 22.89 -8.03
CA CYS A 24 25.54 21.52 -8.44
C CYS A 24 26.67 20.90 -7.62
N SER A 25 26.36 19.86 -6.87
CA SER A 25 27.29 18.78 -6.62
C SER A 25 26.72 17.57 -7.36
N GLN A 26 27.25 17.32 -8.55
CA GLN A 26 27.12 16.02 -9.20
C GLN A 26 27.77 14.99 -8.27
N GLN A 27 26.95 14.25 -7.53
CA GLN A 27 27.17 12.83 -7.35
C GLN A 27 26.17 12.13 -8.27
N GLU A 28 26.60 11.89 -9.51
CA GLU A 28 26.07 10.77 -10.29
C GLU A 28 26.45 9.48 -9.55
N GLN A 29 25.60 9.07 -8.63
CA GLN A 29 25.28 7.65 -8.51
C GLN A 29 23.91 7.49 -9.12
N GLY A 30 23.91 7.12 -10.41
CA GLY A 30 22.74 6.53 -11.04
C GLY A 30 22.38 5.23 -10.31
N LYS A 31 21.68 5.34 -9.18
CA LYS A 31 20.69 4.33 -8.84
C LYS A 31 19.54 4.61 -9.80
N ASN A 32 19.47 3.81 -10.85
CA ASN A 32 18.21 3.51 -11.51
C ASN A 32 17.26 2.95 -10.43
N ASN A 33 16.68 3.83 -9.61
CA ASN A 33 15.49 3.50 -8.86
C ASN A 33 14.37 3.55 -9.89
N SER A 34 14.26 2.48 -10.68
CA SER A 34 12.97 2.16 -11.28
C SER A 34 11.99 2.13 -10.11
N GLU A 35 11.10 3.11 -10.00
CA GLU A 35 10.02 3.06 -9.03
C GLU A 35 9.31 1.73 -9.24
N LYS A 36 9.39 0.83 -8.23
CA LYS A 36 8.64 -0.42 -8.27
C LYS A 36 7.17 -0.02 -8.44
N LYS A 37 6.46 -0.66 -9.37
CA LYS A 37 5.06 -0.38 -9.66
C LYS A 37 4.26 -1.68 -9.64
N LEU A 38 3.20 -1.72 -8.85
CA LEU A 38 2.19 -2.77 -8.93
C LEU A 38 1.28 -2.53 -10.13
N ASN A 39 1.01 -3.58 -10.90
CA ASN A 39 0.09 -3.54 -12.05
C ASN A 39 -1.36 -3.83 -11.65
N TYR A 40 -1.76 -3.42 -10.44
CA TYR A 40 -3.07 -3.68 -9.85
C TYR A 40 -3.74 -2.38 -9.45
N ASN A 41 -5.07 -2.34 -9.52
CA ASN A 41 -5.83 -1.21 -8.99
C ASN A 41 -5.95 -1.36 -7.47
N VAL A 42 -5.03 -0.70 -6.75
CA VAL A 42 -5.00 -0.70 -5.28
C VAL A 42 -6.01 0.31 -4.77
N LEU A 43 -6.99 -0.17 -4.00
CA LEU A 43 -8.06 0.64 -3.41
C LEU A 43 -7.66 1.21 -2.04
N GLY A 44 -6.73 0.55 -1.35
CA GLY A 44 -6.20 0.99 -0.06
C GLY A 44 -5.10 0.08 0.44
N GLU A 45 -4.27 0.60 1.35
CA GLU A 45 -3.24 -0.19 2.01
C GLU A 45 -3.01 0.31 3.44
N LYS A 46 -2.60 -0.60 4.32
CA LYS A 46 -2.31 -0.30 5.72
C LYS A 46 -1.18 -1.18 6.23
N THR A 47 -0.21 -0.57 6.90
CA THR A 47 0.82 -1.32 7.62
C THR A 47 0.49 -1.34 9.10
N ARG A 48 0.51 -2.52 9.72
CA ARG A 48 0.46 -2.67 11.17
C ARG A 48 1.81 -3.15 11.66
N HIS A 49 2.49 -2.29 12.41
CA HIS A 49 3.72 -2.66 13.07
C HIS A 49 3.41 -3.48 14.32
N GLY A 50 3.88 -4.72 14.35
CA GLY A 50 3.45 -5.74 15.29
C GLY A 50 4.49 -6.15 16.31
N GLY A 51 5.39 -5.28 16.78
CA GLY A 51 6.31 -5.60 17.89
C GLY A 51 7.01 -6.97 17.75
N THR A 52 6.78 -7.90 18.69
CA THR A 52 7.35 -9.27 18.68
C THR A 52 6.90 -10.14 17.51
N TYR A 53 5.81 -9.79 16.82
CA TYR A 53 5.18 -10.57 15.75
C TYR A 53 5.51 -10.07 14.34
N GLY A 54 6.33 -9.01 14.22
CA GLY A 54 6.74 -8.48 12.93
C GLY A 54 5.79 -7.46 12.31
N ASP A 55 6.11 -7.00 11.11
CA ASP A 55 5.33 -6.02 10.36
C ASP A 55 4.34 -6.71 9.41
N PHE A 56 3.07 -6.30 9.49
CA PHE A 56 1.98 -6.83 8.66
C PHE A 56 1.55 -5.78 7.65
N LYS A 57 1.54 -6.12 6.36
CA LYS A 57 1.03 -5.27 5.29
C LYS A 57 -0.33 -5.80 4.81
N PHE A 58 -1.35 -4.95 4.90
CA PHE A 58 -2.67 -5.22 4.36
C PHE A 58 -2.87 -4.39 3.10
N VAL A 59 -3.35 -5.02 2.04
CA VAL A 59 -3.53 -4.40 0.74
C VAL A 59 -4.90 -4.77 0.22
N VAL A 60 -5.66 -3.79 -0.26
CA VAL A 60 -6.96 -4.00 -0.88
C VAL A 60 -6.82 -3.72 -2.36
N ILE A 61 -7.19 -4.68 -3.19
CA ILE A 61 -7.19 -4.53 -4.64
C ILE A 61 -8.56 -4.81 -5.24
N GLU A 62 -8.84 -4.13 -6.34
CA GLU A 62 -9.90 -4.54 -7.24
C GLU A 62 -9.46 -5.82 -7.98
N MET A 63 -10.39 -6.76 -8.16
CA MET A 63 -10.14 -8.02 -8.86
C MET A 63 -9.55 -7.77 -10.26
N PRO A 64 -8.33 -8.29 -10.54
CA PRO A 64 -7.73 -8.23 -11.86
C PRO A 64 -8.62 -8.90 -12.92
N LYS A 65 -8.55 -8.44 -14.18
CA LYS A 65 -9.41 -8.95 -15.26
C LYS A 65 -9.18 -10.44 -15.54
N ASP A 66 -7.95 -10.89 -15.35
CA ASP A 66 -7.41 -12.23 -15.56
C ASP A 66 -7.12 -12.96 -14.25
N PHE A 67 -7.79 -12.55 -13.16
CA PHE A 67 -7.67 -13.21 -11.87
C PHE A 67 -8.18 -14.65 -11.92
N ASP A 68 -7.34 -15.58 -11.47
CA ASP A 68 -7.66 -17.00 -11.28
C ASP A 68 -7.30 -17.41 -9.84
N PRO A 69 -8.27 -17.67 -8.96
CA PRO A 69 -8.01 -18.04 -7.57
C PRO A 69 -7.31 -19.39 -7.43
N SER A 70 -7.26 -20.21 -8.48
CA SER A 70 -6.51 -21.47 -8.52
C SER A 70 -5.09 -21.33 -9.10
N ASN A 71 -4.66 -20.11 -9.45
CA ASN A 71 -3.33 -19.84 -9.99
C ASN A 71 -2.86 -18.42 -9.64
N CYS A 72 -2.48 -18.22 -8.39
CA CYS A 72 -2.08 -16.90 -7.87
C CYS A 72 -0.58 -16.73 -7.66
N LYS A 73 0.27 -17.73 -7.98
CA LYS A 73 1.71 -17.67 -7.71
C LYS A 73 2.39 -16.39 -8.22
N ASN A 74 2.12 -15.98 -9.45
CA ASN A 74 2.75 -14.78 -10.03
C ASN A 74 2.26 -13.49 -9.37
N LEU A 75 0.96 -13.39 -9.10
CA LEU A 75 0.39 -12.26 -8.36
C LEU A 75 1.01 -12.17 -6.97
N SER A 76 1.14 -13.28 -6.26
CA SER A 76 1.81 -13.35 -4.96
C SER A 76 3.27 -12.90 -5.04
N LYS A 77 4.01 -13.32 -6.09
CA LYS A 77 5.39 -12.85 -6.33
C LYS A 77 5.45 -11.35 -6.60
N ASP A 78 4.50 -10.77 -7.32
CA ASP A 78 4.49 -9.34 -7.61
C ASP A 78 4.35 -8.51 -6.33
N PHE A 79 3.47 -8.90 -5.40
CA PHE A 79 3.33 -8.24 -4.11
C PHE A 79 4.54 -8.46 -3.20
N LEU A 80 5.08 -9.67 -3.15
CA LEU A 80 6.32 -9.96 -2.42
C LEU A 80 7.48 -9.08 -2.91
N ASN A 81 7.67 -9.00 -4.23
CA ASN A 81 8.74 -8.20 -4.85
C ASN A 81 8.54 -6.70 -4.67
N TYR A 82 7.28 -6.25 -4.61
CA TYR A 82 6.96 -4.84 -4.44
C TYR A 82 7.24 -4.36 -3.02
N TYR A 83 6.78 -5.11 -2.01
CA TYR A 83 7.00 -4.77 -0.62
C TYR A 83 8.40 -5.15 -0.14
N ASN A 84 8.84 -4.54 0.96
CA ASN A 84 10.21 -4.72 1.45
C ASN A 84 10.34 -6.04 2.24
N GLU A 85 11.56 -6.58 2.31
CA GLU A 85 11.91 -7.80 3.08
C GLU A 85 11.61 -7.67 4.58
N ASN A 86 11.46 -6.44 5.09
CA ASN A 86 11.10 -6.16 6.48
C ASN A 86 9.60 -6.38 6.80
N VAL A 87 8.81 -6.93 5.88
CA VAL A 87 7.39 -7.26 6.09
C VAL A 87 7.26 -8.77 6.23
N ASP A 88 6.92 -9.23 7.43
CA ASP A 88 6.77 -10.65 7.74
C ASP A 88 5.57 -11.27 7.02
N THR A 89 4.48 -10.52 6.90
CA THR A 89 3.26 -10.99 6.24
C THR A 89 2.60 -9.90 5.40
N ILE A 90 2.25 -10.25 4.17
CA ILE A 90 1.43 -9.44 3.27
C ILE A 90 0.09 -10.16 3.08
N THR A 91 -1.01 -9.51 3.41
CA THR A 91 -2.36 -9.99 3.11
C THR A 91 -3.00 -9.09 2.07
N VAL A 92 -3.33 -9.66 0.91
CA VAL A 92 -4.00 -8.99 -0.20
C VAL A 92 -5.46 -9.42 -0.21
N TYR A 93 -6.36 -8.47 0.02
CA TYR A 93 -7.80 -8.65 -0.08
C TYR A 93 -8.28 -8.30 -1.48
N VAL A 94 -8.92 -9.24 -2.16
CA VAL A 94 -9.41 -9.09 -3.54
C VAL A 94 -10.91 -8.80 -3.51
N TYR A 95 -11.31 -7.66 -4.06
CA TYR A 95 -12.70 -7.19 -4.09
C TYR A 95 -13.29 -7.23 -5.49
N GLU A 96 -14.61 -7.27 -5.59
CA GLU A 96 -15.30 -7.18 -6.87
C GLU A 96 -14.93 -5.90 -7.64
N LYS A 97 -14.99 -5.99 -8.98
CA LYS A 97 -14.77 -4.85 -9.85
C LYS A 97 -15.78 -3.73 -9.59
N GLY A 98 -15.29 -2.50 -9.48
CA GLY A 98 -16.06 -1.29 -9.18
C GLY A 98 -16.29 -1.05 -7.69
N TYR A 99 -15.75 -1.91 -6.82
CA TYR A 99 -15.87 -1.73 -5.38
C TYR A 99 -15.21 -0.41 -4.94
N LYS A 100 -15.87 0.28 -4.00
CA LYS A 100 -15.39 1.52 -3.38
C LYS A 100 -15.17 1.27 -1.91
N LEU A 101 -13.92 1.44 -1.47
CA LEU A 101 -13.57 1.34 -0.07
C LEU A 101 -14.02 2.63 0.65
N GLU A 102 -15.01 2.50 1.53
CA GLU A 102 -15.58 3.66 2.25
C GLU A 102 -14.75 4.04 3.48
N SER A 103 -14.06 3.08 4.10
CA SER A 103 -13.19 3.32 5.27
C SER A 103 -12.13 2.24 5.46
N GLU A 104 -11.10 2.52 6.27
CA GLU A 104 -10.12 1.50 6.69
C GLU A 104 -10.76 0.32 7.44
N GLN A 105 -11.89 0.54 8.12
CA GLN A 105 -12.59 -0.52 8.86
C GLN A 105 -13.25 -1.53 7.93
N ASP A 106 -13.47 -1.15 6.67
CA ASP A 106 -14.09 -1.99 5.66
C ASP A 106 -13.07 -2.82 4.88
N MET A 107 -11.76 -2.58 5.06
CA MET A 107 -10.70 -3.36 4.41
C MET A 107 -10.79 -4.86 4.70
N TYR A 108 -11.37 -5.22 5.85
CA TYR A 108 -11.51 -6.59 6.34
C TYR A 108 -12.90 -7.18 6.09
N LYS A 109 -13.75 -6.54 5.28
CA LYS A 109 -15.13 -6.96 5.05
C LYS A 109 -15.42 -7.08 3.57
N ASN A 110 -16.14 -8.12 3.16
CA ASN A 110 -16.60 -8.31 1.78
C ASN A 110 -15.48 -8.59 0.75
N SER A 111 -14.27 -8.95 1.19
CA SER A 111 -13.31 -9.55 0.26
C SER A 111 -13.90 -10.83 -0.32
N LEU A 112 -13.61 -11.10 -1.58
CA LEU A 112 -13.94 -12.36 -2.25
C LEU A 112 -12.85 -13.39 -1.98
N TYR A 113 -11.59 -12.94 -1.99
CA TYR A 113 -10.42 -13.76 -1.74
C TYR A 113 -9.42 -13.05 -0.85
N ASP A 114 -8.75 -13.83 -0.02
CA ASP A 114 -7.65 -13.38 0.83
C ASP A 114 -6.38 -14.12 0.41
N ILE A 115 -5.38 -13.37 -0.08
CA ILE A 115 -4.08 -13.93 -0.47
C ILE A 115 -3.08 -13.56 0.60
N THR A 116 -2.63 -14.55 1.36
CA THR A 116 -1.62 -14.36 2.41
C THR A 116 -0.27 -14.79 1.88
N ILE A 117 0.73 -13.95 2.06
CA ILE A 117 2.13 -14.18 1.72
C ILE A 117 2.91 -14.06 3.03
N GLU A 118 3.63 -15.10 3.42
CA GLU A 118 4.29 -15.19 4.73
C GLU A 118 5.77 -15.59 4.56
N HIS A 119 6.67 -14.81 5.16
CA HIS A 119 8.05 -15.22 5.38
C HIS A 119 8.09 -16.23 6.53
N ARG A 120 8.36 -17.50 6.23
CA ARG A 120 8.47 -18.57 7.24
C ARG A 120 9.85 -18.61 7.87
N ASP A 121 10.87 -18.28 7.09
CA ASP A 121 12.27 -18.14 7.48
C ASP A 121 13.02 -17.24 6.48
N GLU A 122 14.33 -17.03 6.68
CA GLU A 122 15.18 -16.15 5.87
C GLU A 122 15.18 -16.48 4.36
N ASN A 123 14.85 -17.72 3.97
CA ASN A 123 14.92 -18.18 2.58
C ASN A 123 13.60 -18.74 2.04
N THR A 124 12.55 -18.73 2.86
CA THR A 124 11.29 -19.39 2.52
C THR A 124 10.13 -18.42 2.66
N CYS A 125 9.52 -18.12 1.52
CA CYS A 125 8.26 -17.39 1.45
C CYS A 125 7.19 -18.30 0.85
N VAL A 126 6.04 -18.36 1.51
CA VAL A 126 4.89 -19.15 1.06
C VAL A 126 3.70 -18.25 0.82
N TYR A 127 2.76 -18.71 0.00
CA TYR A 127 1.48 -18.06 -0.17
C TYR A 127 0.32 -19.05 -0.07
N SER A 128 -0.84 -18.55 0.31
CA SER A 128 -2.12 -19.26 0.30
C SER A 128 -3.24 -18.32 -0.14
N VAL A 129 -4.16 -18.84 -0.94
CA VAL A 129 -5.37 -18.15 -1.41
C VAL A 129 -6.58 -18.78 -0.76
N TRP A 130 -7.31 -17.98 0.00
CA TRP A 130 -8.54 -18.39 0.66
C TRP A 130 -9.75 -17.80 -0.07
N ASP A 131 -10.68 -18.65 -0.49
CA ASP A 131 -12.02 -18.21 -0.94
C ASP A 131 -12.88 -17.96 0.30
N VAL A 132 -13.21 -16.68 0.50
CA VAL A 132 -13.93 -16.22 1.70
C VAL A 132 -15.35 -16.77 1.75
N LYS A 133 -15.96 -17.03 0.59
CA LYS A 133 -17.35 -17.48 0.50
C LYS A 133 -17.47 -18.98 0.73
N SER A 134 -16.58 -19.77 0.14
CA SER A 134 -16.60 -21.22 0.32
C SER A 134 -15.88 -21.68 1.59
N GLU A 135 -15.09 -20.80 2.20
CA GLU A 135 -14.23 -21.12 3.35
C GLU A 135 -13.24 -22.26 3.02
N GLU A 136 -12.59 -22.17 1.86
CA GLU A 136 -11.63 -23.17 1.40
C GLU A 136 -10.38 -22.51 0.79
N THR A 137 -9.23 -23.21 0.89
CA THR A 137 -8.00 -22.82 0.18
C THR A 137 -8.09 -23.25 -1.28
N THR A 138 -7.95 -22.32 -2.21
CA THR A 138 -8.06 -22.57 -3.67
C THR A 138 -6.72 -22.71 -4.38
N ASP A 139 -5.66 -22.16 -3.81
CA ASP A 139 -4.27 -22.28 -4.27
C ASP A 139 -3.31 -22.04 -3.10
N GLU A 140 -2.16 -22.69 -3.12
CA GLU A 140 -1.09 -22.48 -2.14
C GLU A 140 0.26 -22.97 -2.69
N GLY A 141 1.35 -22.38 -2.22
CA GLY A 141 2.67 -22.83 -2.64
C GLY A 141 3.83 -22.00 -2.11
N SER A 142 5.02 -22.31 -2.63
CA SER A 142 6.26 -21.61 -2.30
C SER A 142 6.63 -20.59 -3.39
N LEU A 143 7.13 -19.43 -2.95
CA LEU A 143 7.55 -18.29 -3.77
C LEU A 143 9.06 -18.21 -3.98
N ASN A 144 9.81 -19.16 -3.42
CA ASN A 144 11.25 -19.33 -3.59
C ASN A 144 11.66 -19.39 -5.09
#